data_AF-A0A0L8BT22-F1
#
_entry.id   AF-A0A0L8BT22-F1
#
_cell.length_a   1.000
_cell.length_b   1.000
_cell.length_c   1.000
_cell.angle_alpha   90.00
_cell.angle_beta   90.00
_cell.angle_gamma   90.00
#
_symmetry.space_group_name_H-M   'P 1'
#
loop_
_entity.id
_entity.type
_entity.pdbx_description
1 polymer ?
#
loop_
_entity_poly.entity_id
_entity_poly.type
_entity_poly.pdbx_seq_one_letter_code
_entity_poly.pdbx_strand_id
1 'polypeptide(L)'
;MKTIKAEIIHAGPRAVAVPIVGGSLTVWPQDKLAGVDILPVSKEREELYKTKGVTFVFGRASSPRKAGGSAQPVNLAALEKVLADAKSAYELAHQAASKDEATDSDHQALQQAIDAVEDAEESLEQAKK
;
A
#
# COMPACT_ATOMS: atom_id res chain seq x y z
N MET A 1 19.06 -16.53 -19.75
CA MET A 1 19.56 -15.15 -19.80
C MET A 1 19.89 -14.70 -18.38
N LYS A 2 21.00 -14.00 -18.14
CA LYS A 2 21.35 -13.52 -16.80
C LYS A 2 20.57 -12.23 -16.51
N THR A 3 19.81 -12.20 -15.42
CA THR A 3 19.04 -11.04 -14.97
C THR A 3 19.81 -10.27 -13.92
N ILE A 4 19.47 -8.99 -13.75
CA ILE A 4 20.05 -8.15 -12.70
C ILE A 4 18.91 -7.65 -11.83
N LYS A 5 19.04 -7.85 -10.51
CA LYS A 5 18.14 -7.23 -9.55
C LYS A 5 18.45 -5.75 -9.48
N ALA A 6 17.46 -4.93 -9.82
CA ALA A 6 17.56 -3.49 -9.74
C ALA A 6 16.42 -2.93 -8.88
N GLU A 7 16.71 -1.81 -8.24
CA GLU A 7 15.68 -0.94 -7.70
C GLU A 7 15.35 0.13 -8.73
N ILE A 8 14.06 0.27 -9.04
CA ILE A 8 13.53 1.23 -10.01
C ILE A 8 12.87 2.35 -9.22
N ILE A 9 13.40 3.56 -9.37
CA ILE A 9 12.84 4.77 -8.76
C ILE A 9 12.34 5.68 -9.88
N HIS A 10 11.04 5.95 -9.89
CA HIS A 10 10.43 6.82 -10.88
C HIS A 10 10.00 8.15 -10.28
N ALA A 11 10.70 9.23 -10.62
CA ALA A 11 10.39 10.60 -10.23
C ALA A 11 9.84 11.44 -11.40
N GLY A 12 9.46 10.79 -12.51
CA GLY A 12 8.96 11.45 -13.71
C GLY A 12 7.44 11.66 -13.69
N PRO A 13 6.90 12.52 -14.56
CA PRO A 13 5.48 12.87 -14.59
C PRO A 13 4.59 11.89 -15.37
N ARG A 14 5.17 10.90 -16.06
CA ARG A 14 4.45 10.00 -16.98
C ARG A 14 4.90 8.56 -16.78
N ALA A 15 3.95 7.61 -16.77
CA ALA A 15 4.26 6.20 -16.64
C ALA A 15 5.19 5.69 -17.76
N VAL A 16 6.12 4.80 -17.41
CA VAL A 16 7.13 4.28 -18.32
C VAL A 16 7.16 2.76 -18.27
N ALA A 17 7.13 2.12 -19.44
CA ALA A 17 7.31 0.68 -19.56
C ALA A 17 8.80 0.30 -19.52
N VAL A 18 9.17 -0.54 -18.56
CA VAL A 18 10.50 -1.13 -18.39
C VAL A 18 10.44 -2.61 -18.77
N PRO A 19 11.31 -3.10 -19.67
CA PRO A 19 11.35 -4.52 -20.00
C PRO A 19 11.87 -5.34 -18.81
N ILE A 20 11.07 -6.30 -18.37
CA ILE A 20 11.40 -7.26 -17.31
C ILE A 20 11.44 -8.68 -17.89
N VAL A 21 11.88 -9.64 -17.08
CA VAL A 21 11.79 -11.05 -17.47
C VAL A 21 10.32 -11.45 -17.57
N GLY A 22 9.90 -11.92 -18.74
CA GLY A 22 8.53 -12.34 -19.00
C GLY A 22 7.60 -11.25 -19.56
N GLY A 23 8.10 -10.03 -19.84
CA GLY A 23 7.30 -9.00 -20.51
C GLY A 23 7.77 -7.57 -20.24
N SER A 24 6.81 -6.67 -20.02
CA SER A 24 7.06 -5.26 -19.70
C SER A 24 6.35 -4.88 -18.41
N LEU A 25 7.05 -4.19 -17.53
CA LEU A 25 6.53 -3.61 -16.30
C LEU A 25 6.25 -2.13 -16.52
N THR A 26 5.01 -1.70 -16.35
CA THR A 26 4.67 -0.28 -16.36
C THR A 26 4.94 0.30 -14.97
N VAL A 27 5.87 1.25 -14.90
CA VAL A 27 6.24 1.97 -13.68
C VAL A 27 5.51 3.30 -13.68
N TRP A 28 4.76 3.58 -12.62
CA TRP A 28 3.97 4.80 -12.49
C TRP A 28 4.76 5.94 -11.87
N PRO A 29 4.36 7.21 -12.11
CA PRO A 29 4.96 8.36 -11.44
C PRO A 29 4.99 8.17 -9.92
N GLN A 30 6.14 8.47 -9.29
CA GLN A 30 6.40 8.29 -7.85
C GLN A 30 6.58 6.85 -7.36
N ASP A 31 6.52 5.85 -8.24
CA ASP A 31 6.77 4.46 -7.84
C ASP A 31 8.23 4.23 -7.42
N LYS A 32 8.37 3.42 -6.36
CA LYS A 32 9.64 2.86 -5.89
C LYS A 32 9.52 1.35 -5.84
N LEU A 33 10.04 0.68 -6.86
CA LEU A 33 9.98 -0.78 -7.00
C LEU A 33 11.34 -1.37 -6.65
N ALA A 34 11.41 -2.13 -5.56
CA ALA A 34 12.64 -2.77 -5.12
C ALA A 34 12.67 -4.26 -5.52
N GLY A 35 13.84 -4.74 -5.95
CA GLY A 35 14.07 -6.16 -6.22
C GLY A 35 13.48 -6.67 -7.54
N VAL A 36 13.32 -5.81 -8.55
CA VAL A 36 12.80 -6.20 -9.86
C VAL A 36 13.92 -6.86 -10.67
N ASP A 37 13.67 -8.07 -11.15
CA ASP A 37 14.55 -8.77 -12.09
C ASP A 37 14.39 -8.18 -13.49
N ILE A 38 15.27 -7.25 -13.85
CA ILE A 38 15.33 -6.65 -15.18
C ILE A 38 16.37 -7.34 -16.04
N LEU A 39 16.14 -7.27 -17.35
CA LEU A 39 17.15 -7.64 -18.34
C LEU A 39 18.32 -6.63 -18.26
N PRO A 40 19.56 -7.06 -18.52
CA PRO A 40 20.71 -6.16 -18.52
C PRO A 40 20.47 -5.04 -19.53
N VAL A 41 20.45 -3.82 -19.04
CA VAL A 41 20.20 -2.62 -19.83
C VAL A 41 21.55 -2.07 -20.30
N SER A 42 21.65 -1.61 -21.55
CA SER A 42 22.85 -0.90 -22.02
C SER A 42 22.90 0.49 -21.40
N LYS A 43 24.11 1.06 -21.25
CA LYS A 43 24.30 2.43 -20.72
C LYS A 43 23.45 3.48 -21.45
N GLU A 44 23.30 3.35 -22.76
CA GLU A 44 22.46 4.21 -23.60
C GLU A 44 20.98 4.18 -23.19
N ARG A 45 20.46 2.98 -22.86
CA ARG A 45 19.08 2.83 -22.40
C ARG A 45 18.91 3.37 -20.99
N GLU A 46 19.90 3.20 -20.10
CA GLU A 46 19.87 3.79 -18.75
C GLU A 46 19.74 5.31 -18.80
N GLU A 47 20.49 5.99 -19.68
CA GLU A 47 20.38 7.44 -19.87
C GLU A 47 19.00 7.85 -20.43
N LEU A 48 18.44 7.07 -21.35
CA LEU A 48 17.09 7.30 -21.88
C LEU A 48 16.00 7.13 -20.82
N TYR A 49 16.17 6.21 -19.89
CA TYR A 49 15.25 6.08 -18.76
C TYR A 49 15.44 7.20 -17.75
N LYS A 50 16.69 7.63 -17.50
CA LYS A 50 16.99 8.76 -16.61
C LYS A 50 16.39 10.08 -17.11
N THR A 51 16.40 10.33 -18.42
CA THR A 51 15.71 11.50 -19.01
C THR A 51 14.19 11.44 -18.86
N LYS A 52 13.61 10.23 -18.80
CA LYS A 52 12.19 10.01 -18.48
C LYS A 52 11.90 10.03 -16.97
N GLY A 53 12.90 10.30 -16.14
CA GLY A 53 12.79 10.31 -14.68
C GLY A 53 12.72 8.91 -14.05
N VAL A 54 13.19 7.87 -14.76
CA VAL A 54 13.33 6.51 -14.24
C VAL A 54 14.80 6.25 -13.96
N THR A 55 15.13 5.97 -12.70
CA THR A 55 16.51 5.73 -12.25
C THR A 55 16.61 4.29 -11.81
N PHE A 56 17.57 3.55 -12.38
CA PHE A 56 17.89 2.19 -11.96
C PHE A 56 19.09 2.22 -11.02
N VAL A 57 18.91 1.69 -9.82
CA VAL A 57 20.01 1.51 -8.87
C VAL A 57 20.49 0.06 -8.97
N PHE A 58 21.58 -0.13 -9.72
CA PHE A 58 22.29 -1.40 -9.88
C PHE A 58 23.37 -1.54 -8.81
N GLY A 59 22.95 -1.62 -7.56
CA GLY A 59 23.84 -1.87 -6.43
C GLY A 59 23.61 -3.28 -5.92
N ARG A 60 24.64 -3.87 -5.29
CA ARG A 60 24.43 -4.87 -4.24
C ARG A 60 23.39 -4.31 -3.29
N ALA A 61 22.12 -4.58 -3.55
CA ALA A 61 21.10 -4.47 -2.55
C ALA A 61 21.45 -5.61 -1.59
N SER A 62 22.37 -5.34 -0.67
CA SER A 62 21.96 -5.46 0.72
C SER A 62 20.59 -4.82 0.73
N SER A 63 19.56 -5.65 0.61
CA SER A 63 18.30 -5.32 1.21
C SER A 63 18.70 -4.63 2.52
N PRO A 64 18.31 -3.36 2.79
CA PRO A 64 17.74 -3.18 4.10
C PRO A 64 16.74 -4.33 4.12
N ARG A 65 17.00 -5.39 4.91
CA ARG A 65 15.95 -6.36 5.20
C ARG A 65 14.82 -5.42 5.57
N LYS A 66 13.85 -5.21 4.67
CA LYS A 66 12.56 -4.65 4.99
C LYS A 66 12.17 -5.59 6.09
N ALA A 67 12.38 -5.11 7.33
CA ALA A 67 12.56 -5.94 8.49
C ALA A 67 11.58 -7.05 8.28
N GLY A 68 12.12 -8.25 8.00
CA GLY A 68 11.28 -9.38 7.63
C GLY A 68 10.18 -9.29 8.64
N GLY A 69 8.93 -9.17 8.17
CA GLY A 69 7.80 -9.08 9.05
C GLY A 69 7.90 -10.32 9.93
N SER A 70 8.61 -10.20 11.05
CA SER A 70 8.14 -10.67 12.31
C SER A 70 6.70 -10.26 12.21
N ALA A 71 5.81 -11.25 12.10
CA ALA A 71 4.42 -11.10 12.46
C ALA A 71 4.43 -10.01 13.52
N GLN A 72 4.00 -8.79 13.15
CA GLN A 72 4.04 -7.70 14.11
C GLN A 72 3.30 -8.31 15.28
N PRO A 73 3.90 -8.39 16.49
CA PRO A 73 3.21 -8.97 17.62
C PRO A 73 1.88 -8.23 17.62
N VAL A 74 0.79 -8.98 17.41
CA VAL A 74 -0.48 -8.34 17.05
C VAL A 74 -0.73 -7.34 18.16
N ASN A 75 -0.65 -6.06 17.81
CA ASN A 75 -0.56 -5.03 18.82
C ASN A 75 -1.99 -4.88 19.34
N LEU A 76 -2.34 -5.70 20.33
CA LEU A 76 -3.69 -5.75 20.89
C LEU A 76 -4.13 -4.35 21.32
N ALA A 77 -3.21 -3.54 21.87
CA ALA A 77 -3.46 -2.14 22.19
C ALA A 77 -3.82 -1.27 20.96
N ALA A 78 -3.24 -1.54 19.79
CA ALA A 78 -3.59 -0.83 18.56
C ALA A 78 -4.96 -1.29 18.03
N LEU A 79 -5.28 -2.59 18.10
CA LEU A 79 -6.60 -3.10 17.71
C LEU A 79 -7.71 -2.64 18.67
N GLU A 80 -7.45 -2.60 19.97
CA GLU A 80 -8.36 -2.04 20.97
C GLU A 80 -8.62 -0.56 20.71
N LYS A 81 -7.59 0.18 20.29
CA LYS A 81 -7.76 1.58 19.88
C LYS A 81 -8.60 1.70 18.61
N VAL A 82 -8.37 0.85 17.61
CA VAL A 82 -9.17 0.82 16.37
C VAL A 82 -10.64 0.51 16.67
N LEU A 83 -10.92 -0.44 17.56
CA LEU A 83 -12.27 -0.76 18.01
C LEU A 83 -12.91 0.41 18.76
N ALA A 84 -12.16 1.09 19.64
CA ALA A 84 -12.66 2.27 20.35
C ALA A 84 -12.97 3.43 19.39
N ASP A 85 -12.09 3.68 18.41
CA ASP A 85 -12.28 4.69 17.38
C ASP A 85 -13.50 4.34 16.50
N ALA A 86 -13.68 3.08 16.10
CA ALA A 86 -14.83 2.61 15.34
C ALA A 86 -16.15 2.75 16.12
N LYS A 87 -16.16 2.42 17.43
CA LYS A 87 -17.33 2.63 18.30
C LYS A 87 -17.69 4.11 18.43
N SER A 88 -16.69 4.99 18.54
CA SER A 88 -16.94 6.44 18.57
C SER A 88 -17.52 6.95 17.24
N ALA A 89 -17.05 6.43 16.10
CA ALA A 89 -17.58 6.76 14.79
C ALA A 89 -19.01 6.24 14.61
N TYR A 90 -19.32 5.04 15.11
CA TYR A 90 -20.66 4.49 15.15
C TYR A 90 -21.62 5.37 15.97
N GLU A 91 -21.23 5.81 17.18
CA GLU A 91 -22.08 6.68 17.99
C GLU A 91 -22.40 8.01 17.30
N LEU A 92 -21.41 8.60 16.62
CA LEU A 92 -21.60 9.83 15.85
C LEU A 92 -22.51 9.62 14.63
N ALA A 93 -22.29 8.54 13.87
CA ALA A 93 -23.13 8.18 12.74
C ALA A 93 -24.56 7.83 13.17
N HIS A 94 -24.72 7.14 14.30
CA HIS A 94 -26.01 6.80 14.88
C HIS A 94 -26.77 8.05 15.32
N GLN A 95 -26.09 9.02 15.95
CA GLN A 95 -26.69 10.31 16.29
C GLN A 95 -27.09 11.12 15.06
N ALA A 96 -26.30 11.07 13.98
CA ALA A 96 -26.64 11.74 12.71
C ALA A 96 -27.86 11.09 12.04
N ALA A 97 -27.88 9.76 11.97
CA ALA A 97 -28.96 8.98 11.36
C ALA A 97 -30.26 8.94 12.20
N SER A 98 -30.19 9.28 13.50
CA SER A 98 -31.36 9.33 14.39
C SER A 98 -32.05 10.70 14.41
N LYS A 99 -31.53 11.70 13.69
CA LYS A 99 -32.19 13.01 13.56
C LYS A 99 -33.37 12.88 12.59
N ASP A 100 -34.44 13.65 12.84
CA ASP A 100 -35.62 13.72 11.96
C ASP A 100 -35.29 14.16 10.51
N GLU A 101 -34.13 14.80 10.31
CA GLU A 101 -33.64 15.27 9.01
C GLU A 101 -32.55 14.36 8.40
N ALA A 102 -32.38 13.14 8.92
CA ALA A 102 -31.38 12.20 8.43
C ALA A 102 -31.57 11.92 6.94
N THR A 103 -30.48 12.02 6.19
CA THR A 103 -30.45 11.76 4.75
C THR A 103 -30.05 10.31 4.48
N ASP A 104 -30.28 9.84 3.25
CA ASP A 104 -29.79 8.51 2.82
C ASP A 104 -28.27 8.36 3.01
N SER A 105 -27.53 9.46 2.91
CA SER A 105 -26.08 9.47 3.18
C SER A 105 -25.75 9.22 4.65
N ASP A 106 -26.59 9.66 5.58
CA ASP A 106 -26.39 9.44 7.03
C ASP A 106 -26.67 7.97 7.39
N HIS A 107 -27.68 7.37 6.77
CA HIS A 107 -27.96 5.93 6.90
C HIS A 107 -26.84 5.07 6.27
N GLN A 108 -26.28 5.48 5.13
CA GLN A 108 -25.11 4.81 4.56
C GLN A 108 -23.86 4.95 5.43
N ALA A 109 -23.64 6.13 6.04
CA ALA A 109 -22.54 6.33 6.97
C ALA A 109 -22.70 5.47 8.23
N LEU A 110 -23.93 5.31 8.73
CA LEU A 110 -24.23 4.40 9.82
C LEU A 110 -23.93 2.94 9.45
N GLN A 111 -24.34 2.50 8.25
CA GLN A 111 -24.06 1.14 7.76
C GLN A 111 -22.54 0.89 7.69
N GLN A 112 -21.78 1.83 7.12
CA GLN A 112 -20.32 1.73 7.04
C GLN A 112 -19.66 1.72 8.42
N ALA A 113 -20.21 2.47 9.38
CA ALA A 113 -19.71 2.46 10.75
C ALA A 113 -20.02 1.13 11.48
N ILE A 114 -21.14 0.49 11.19
CA ILE A 114 -21.47 -0.86 11.69
C ILE A 114 -20.46 -1.87 11.14
N ASP A 115 -20.28 -1.90 9.82
CA ASP A 115 -19.35 -2.82 9.15
C ASP A 115 -17.91 -2.64 9.70
N ALA A 116 -17.48 -1.38 9.92
CA ALA A 116 -16.16 -1.08 10.48
C ALA A 116 -15.98 -1.55 11.94
N VAL A 117 -17.05 -1.57 12.74
CA VAL A 117 -17.01 -2.12 14.11
C VAL A 117 -16.93 -3.64 14.08
N GLU A 118 -17.70 -4.31 13.22
CA GLU A 118 -17.65 -5.77 13.05
C GLU A 118 -16.28 -6.25 12.57
N ASP A 119 -15.72 -5.59 11.55
CA ASP A 119 -14.37 -5.90 11.03
C ASP A 119 -13.29 -5.69 12.10
N ALA A 120 -13.41 -4.65 12.92
CA ALA A 120 -12.48 -4.38 14.01
C ALA A 120 -12.61 -5.41 15.15
N GLU A 121 -13.82 -5.84 15.47
CA GLU A 121 -14.08 -6.89 16.46
C GLU A 121 -13.56 -8.25 15.98
N GLU A 122 -13.82 -8.65 14.73
CA GLU A 122 -13.31 -9.89 14.16
C GLU A 122 -11.77 -9.90 14.10
N SER A 123 -11.16 -8.79 13.71
CA SER A 123 -9.70 -8.63 13.70
C SER A 123 -9.09 -8.78 15.10
N LEU A 124 -9.80 -8.31 16.13
CA LEU A 124 -9.36 -8.39 17.52
C LEU A 124 -9.56 -9.79 18.10
N GLU A 125 -10.61 -10.50 17.73
CA GLU A 125 -10.79 -11.91 18.09
C GLU A 125 -9.75 -12.82 17.42
N GLN A 126 -9.49 -12.63 16.12
CA GLN A 126 -8.46 -13.38 15.38
C GLN A 126 -7.06 -13.11 15.95
N ALA A 127 -6.81 -11.90 16.45
CA ALA A 127 -5.58 -11.53 17.12
C ALA A 127 -5.38 -12.17 18.51
N LYS A 128 -6.49 -12.56 19.17
CA LYS A 128 -6.49 -13.17 20.51
C LYS A 128 -6.44 -14.71 20.48
N LYS A 129 -6.68 -15.34 19.33
CA LYS A 129 -6.59 -16.79 19.10
C LYS A 129 -5.16 -17.26 18.85
#